data_AF-A0A1I7VIH6-F1
#
_entry.id   AF-A0A1I7VIH6-F1
#
_cell.length_a   1.000
_cell.length_b   1.000
_cell.length_c   1.000
_cell.angle_alpha   90.00
_cell.angle_beta   90.00
_cell.angle_gamma   90.00
#
_symmetry.space_group_name_H-M   'P 1'
#
loop_
_entity.id
_entity.type
_entity.pdbx_description
1 polymer ?
#
loop_
_entity_poly.entity_id
_entity_poly.type
_entity_poly.pdbx_seq_one_letter_code
_entity_poly.pdbx_strand_id
1 'polypeptide(L)'
;MEKNSWDLILGEDGKGTWRFLTKEWPADIIKILRLATKKLSDQQLHVFTDASSVSYSAAVYILNKHVDERNSAILFAKSRLAPTKGMSILQLELLAILTGVRAANFVIKQLSLEKIPVMLWSDSKCALHWIYKIDRNYYPNSCKTE
;
A
#
# COMPACT_ATOMS: atom_id res chain seq x y z
N MET A 1 33.22 -1.65 3.06
CA MET A 1 32.34 -2.47 2.18
C MET A 1 32.89 -2.35 0.77
N GLU A 2 33.38 -3.45 0.20
CA GLU A 2 33.86 -3.47 -1.17
C GLU A 2 32.73 -3.12 -2.13
N LYS A 3 32.96 -2.16 -3.03
CA LYS A 3 32.03 -1.80 -4.11
C LYS A 3 32.16 -2.84 -5.21
N ASN A 4 31.47 -3.95 -5.06
CA ASN A 4 31.36 -4.94 -6.12
C ASN A 4 30.37 -4.46 -7.19
N SER A 5 30.74 -4.63 -8.46
CA SER A 5 29.84 -4.40 -9.59
C SER A 5 28.65 -5.37 -9.51
N TRP A 6 27.48 -4.94 -9.97
CA TRP A 6 26.26 -5.76 -9.95
C TRP A 6 26.40 -7.09 -10.70
N ASP A 7 27.31 -7.16 -11.68
CA ASP A 7 27.57 -8.35 -12.49
C ASP A 7 28.74 -9.20 -11.97
N LEU A 8 29.35 -8.82 -10.84
CA LEU A 8 30.49 -9.56 -10.28
C LEU A 8 30.02 -10.83 -9.57
N ILE A 9 30.60 -11.97 -9.93
CA ILE A 9 30.33 -13.25 -9.27
C ILE A 9 30.75 -13.14 -7.80
N LEU A 10 29.82 -13.47 -6.89
CA LEU A 10 30.09 -13.48 -5.44
C LEU A 10 31.30 -14.39 -5.12
N GLY A 11 32.20 -13.88 -4.29
CA GLY A 11 33.31 -14.66 -3.72
C GLY A 11 32.80 -15.81 -2.82
N GLU A 12 33.72 -16.70 -2.44
CA GLU A 12 33.44 -17.86 -1.56
C GLU A 12 32.67 -17.46 -0.28
N ASP A 13 33.07 -16.35 0.36
CA ASP A 13 32.45 -15.86 1.60
C ASP A 13 31.00 -15.39 1.41
N GLY A 14 30.74 -14.65 0.33
CA GLY A 14 29.39 -14.21 -0.05
C GLY A 14 28.48 -15.38 -0.44
N LYS A 15 29.04 -16.41 -1.09
CA LYS A 15 28.30 -17.66 -1.38
C LYS A 15 27.96 -18.43 -0.10
N GLY A 16 28.88 -18.47 0.87
CA GLY A 16 28.65 -19.08 2.19
C GLY A 16 27.50 -18.42 2.93
N THR A 17 27.52 -17.08 2.99
CA THR A 17 26.48 -16.28 3.64
C THR A 17 25.14 -16.42 2.93
N TRP A 18 25.12 -16.37 1.59
CA TRP A 18 23.91 -16.58 0.81
C TRP A 18 23.29 -17.95 1.09
N ARG A 19 24.09 -19.03 1.04
CA ARG A 19 23.61 -20.38 1.34
C ARG A 19 23.06 -20.51 2.76
N PHE A 20 23.70 -19.88 3.74
CA PHE A 20 23.23 -19.85 5.12
C PHE A 20 21.86 -19.16 5.22
N LEU A 21 21.71 -17.98 4.61
CA LEU A 21 20.46 -17.22 4.60
C LEU A 21 19.33 -17.96 3.87
N THR A 22 19.64 -18.65 2.77
CA THR A 22 18.66 -19.41 2.00
C THR A 22 18.38 -20.81 2.55
N LYS A 23 19.14 -21.28 3.55
CA LYS A 23 19.00 -22.64 4.10
C LYS A 23 17.62 -22.89 4.71
N GLU A 24 17.09 -21.86 5.37
CA GLU A 24 15.77 -21.86 6.02
C GLU A 24 14.66 -21.37 5.08
N TRP A 25 15.00 -21.03 3.82
CA TRP A 25 13.99 -20.52 2.90
C TRP A 25 12.96 -21.64 2.66
N PRO A 26 11.67 -21.39 2.91
CA PRO A 26 10.65 -22.41 2.74
C PRO A 26 10.66 -22.90 1.29
N ALA A 27 10.97 -24.18 1.11
CA ALA A 27 10.92 -24.84 -0.20
C ALA A 27 9.47 -24.97 -0.72
N ASP A 28 8.49 -24.77 0.16
CA ASP A 28 7.09 -24.76 -0.18
C ASP A 28 6.78 -23.54 -1.04
N ILE A 29 6.46 -23.82 -2.31
CA ILE A 29 5.95 -22.83 -3.25
C ILE A 29 4.67 -22.24 -2.62
N ILE A 30 4.74 -20.98 -2.21
CA ILE A 30 3.58 -20.24 -1.72
C ILE A 30 2.53 -20.24 -2.83
N LYS A 31 1.45 -21.00 -2.64
CA LYS A 31 0.35 -21.04 -3.59
C LYS A 31 -0.45 -19.75 -3.44
N ILE A 32 -0.15 -18.77 -4.28
CA ILE A 32 -0.89 -17.51 -4.33
C ILE A 32 -2.27 -17.80 -4.92
N LEU A 33 -3.31 -17.62 -4.11
CA LEU A 33 -4.69 -17.77 -4.57
C LEU A 33 -5.00 -16.66 -5.58
N ARG A 34 -5.38 -17.04 -6.80
CA ARG A 34 -5.75 -16.06 -7.86
C ARG A 34 -7.10 -15.39 -7.59
N LEU A 35 -7.97 -16.03 -6.81
CA LEU A 35 -9.24 -15.46 -6.39
C LEU A 35 -9.03 -14.61 -5.14
N ALA A 36 -8.96 -13.29 -5.31
CA ALA A 36 -8.77 -12.38 -4.18
C ALA A 36 -10.03 -12.23 -3.32
N THR A 37 -11.23 -12.29 -3.91
CA THR A 37 -12.49 -12.12 -3.18
C THR A 37 -13.72 -12.61 -3.94
N LYS A 38 -14.78 -12.96 -3.20
CA LYS A 38 -16.15 -13.14 -3.70
C LYS A 38 -17.00 -11.96 -3.25
N LYS A 39 -18.10 -11.63 -3.94
CA LYS A 39 -19.01 -10.58 -3.47
C LYS A 39 -19.72 -11.05 -2.19
N LEU A 40 -19.52 -10.35 -1.09
CA LEU A 40 -20.07 -10.67 0.24
C LEU A 40 -20.80 -9.44 0.81
N SER A 41 -21.67 -9.64 1.81
CA SER A 41 -22.44 -8.55 2.44
C SER A 41 -21.58 -7.56 3.21
N ASP A 42 -20.52 -8.04 3.87
CA ASP A 42 -19.73 -7.27 4.84
C ASP A 42 -18.27 -7.11 4.40
N GLN A 43 -18.10 -6.45 3.24
CA GLN A 43 -16.80 -6.14 2.67
C GLN A 43 -16.40 -4.69 2.97
N GLN A 44 -15.11 -4.49 3.20
CA GLN A 44 -14.52 -3.16 3.37
C GLN A 44 -13.26 -3.03 2.52
N LEU A 45 -13.02 -1.85 1.97
CA LEU A 45 -11.74 -1.53 1.35
C LEU A 45 -10.85 -0.76 2.31
N HIS A 46 -9.61 -1.19 2.41
CA HIS A 46 -8.58 -0.52 3.18
C HIS A 46 -7.45 -0.12 2.23
N VAL A 47 -7.18 1.17 2.16
CA VAL A 47 -6.14 1.76 1.33
C VAL A 47 -5.00 2.19 2.24
N PHE A 48 -3.81 1.67 2.01
CA PHE A 48 -2.61 2.10 2.73
C PHE A 48 -1.75 2.90 1.78
N THR A 49 -1.22 4.02 2.27
CA THR A 49 -0.36 4.89 1.49
C THR A 49 0.89 5.22 2.28
N ASP A 50 2.03 5.22 1.59
CA ASP A 50 3.33 5.45 2.19
C ASP A 50 4.19 6.26 1.20
N ALA A 51 5.05 7.13 1.73
CA ALA A 51 6.01 7.88 0.96
C ALA A 51 7.38 7.98 1.64
N SER A 52 8.40 8.01 0.81
CA SER A 52 9.80 8.20 1.19
C SER A 52 10.42 9.24 0.25
N SER A 53 11.66 9.63 0.54
CA SER A 53 12.44 10.50 -0.35
C SER A 53 12.67 9.92 -1.75
N VAL A 54 12.50 8.61 -1.92
CA VAL A 54 12.82 7.89 -3.18
C VAL A 54 11.56 7.46 -3.94
N SER A 55 10.46 7.19 -3.24
CA SER A 55 9.23 6.71 -3.87
C SER A 55 7.99 6.97 -3.02
N TYR A 56 6.83 6.97 -3.65
CA TYR A 56 5.53 7.01 -2.99
C TYR A 56 4.63 5.92 -3.56
N SER A 57 3.77 5.37 -2.73
CA SER A 57 3.02 4.17 -3.07
C SER A 57 1.64 4.10 -2.39
N ALA A 58 0.78 3.26 -2.95
CA ALA A 58 -0.49 2.91 -2.35
C ALA A 58 -0.84 1.45 -2.62
N ALA A 59 -1.46 0.80 -1.63
CA ALA A 59 -1.98 -0.56 -1.71
C ALA A 59 -3.45 -0.59 -1.26
N VAL A 60 -4.30 -1.27 -2.01
CA VAL A 60 -5.72 -1.44 -1.76
C VAL A 60 -5.98 -2.90 -1.38
N TYR A 61 -6.46 -3.08 -0.17
CA TYR A 61 -6.87 -4.37 0.38
C TYR A 61 -8.39 -4.44 0.44
N ILE A 62 -8.92 -5.64 0.24
CA ILE A 62 -10.28 -5.97 0.66
C ILE A 62 -10.22 -6.77 1.95
N LEU A 63 -11.09 -6.40 2.88
CA LEU A 63 -11.35 -7.12 4.11
C LEU A 63 -12.72 -7.76 4.00
N ASN A 64 -12.75 -9.09 4.03
CA ASN A 64 -13.96 -9.88 4.09
C ASN A 64 -14.26 -10.19 5.55
N LYS A 65 -15.33 -9.61 6.10
CA LYS A 65 -15.84 -9.97 7.42
C LYS A 65 -16.94 -11.00 7.23
N HIS A 66 -16.63 -12.28 7.34
CA HIS A 66 -17.65 -13.32 7.48
C HIS A 66 -17.78 -13.69 8.96
N VAL A 67 -18.95 -14.22 9.36
CA VAL A 67 -19.30 -14.55 10.75
C VAL A 67 -18.21 -15.40 11.44
N ASP A 68 -17.52 -16.27 10.69
CA ASP A 68 -16.51 -17.19 11.22
C ASP A 68 -15.08 -16.96 10.69
N GLU A 69 -14.88 -16.09 9.69
CA GLU A 69 -13.57 -15.89 9.07
C GLU A 69 -13.32 -14.42 8.67
N ARG A 70 -12.14 -13.91 9.06
CA ARG A 70 -11.61 -12.63 8.60
C ARG A 70 -10.47 -12.89 7.63
N ASN A 71 -10.74 -12.67 6.36
CA ASN A 71 -9.76 -12.84 5.30
C ASN A 71 -9.48 -11.50 4.63
N SER A 72 -8.20 -11.19 4.41
CA SER A 72 -7.77 -10.00 3.66
C SER A 72 -6.98 -10.39 2.42
N ALA A 73 -7.15 -9.61 1.35
CA ALA A 73 -6.42 -9.81 0.11
C ALA A 73 -6.06 -8.47 -0.53
N ILE A 74 -4.89 -8.40 -1.15
CA ILE A 74 -4.50 -7.25 -1.98
C ILE A 74 -5.27 -7.32 -3.29
N LEU A 75 -6.02 -6.26 -3.61
CA LEU A 75 -6.70 -6.11 -4.89
C LEU A 75 -5.87 -5.31 -5.88
N PHE A 76 -5.12 -4.32 -5.39
CA PHE A 76 -4.35 -3.43 -6.24
C PHE A 76 -3.19 -2.82 -5.47
N ALA A 77 -2.04 -2.65 -6.10
CA ALA A 77 -0.92 -1.90 -5.55
C ALA A 77 -0.24 -1.08 -6.64
N LYS A 78 0.25 0.11 -6.30
CA LYS A 78 0.95 0.98 -7.22
C LYS A 78 2.02 1.77 -6.49
N SER A 79 3.24 1.74 -7.03
CA SER A 79 4.36 2.55 -6.57
C SER A 79 4.86 3.45 -7.70
N ARG A 80 5.44 4.59 -7.34
CA ARG A 80 6.04 5.57 -8.25
C ARG A 80 7.31 6.13 -7.63
N LEU A 81 8.35 6.29 -8.44
CA LEU A 81 9.57 6.96 -8.02
C LEU A 81 9.31 8.46 -7.78
N ALA A 82 9.95 9.01 -6.76
CA ALA A 82 9.92 10.43 -6.47
C ALA A 82 10.60 11.20 -7.62
N PRO A 83 10.07 12.38 -8.02
CA PRO A 83 10.68 13.17 -9.07
C PRO A 83 12.09 13.63 -8.72
N THR A 84 13.01 13.57 -9.69
CA THR A 84 14.40 14.00 -9.53
C THR A 84 14.56 15.49 -9.29
N LYS A 85 13.55 16.31 -9.64
CA LYS A 85 13.55 17.76 -9.42
C LYS A 85 13.38 18.17 -7.94
N GLY A 86 13.28 17.19 -7.04
CA GLY A 86 13.10 17.41 -5.60
C GLY A 86 11.64 17.71 -5.26
N MET A 87 11.07 16.92 -4.35
CA MET A 87 9.80 17.20 -3.69
C MET A 87 10.00 17.03 -2.19
N SER A 88 9.25 17.80 -1.39
CA SER A 88 9.28 17.59 0.05
C SER A 88 8.58 16.28 0.41
N ILE A 89 8.96 15.68 1.55
CA ILE A 89 8.30 14.47 2.05
C ILE A 89 6.79 14.67 2.15
N LEU A 90 6.34 15.80 2.69
CA LEU A 90 4.90 16.12 2.78
C LEU A 90 4.19 16.12 1.41
N GLN A 91 4.83 16.61 0.34
CA GLN A 91 4.24 16.56 -0.99
C GLN A 91 4.14 15.13 -1.52
N LEU A 92 5.16 14.30 -1.27
CA LEU A 92 5.17 12.90 -1.65
C LEU A 92 4.10 12.11 -0.90
N GLU A 93 3.89 12.39 0.39
CA GLU A 93 2.81 11.83 1.21
C GLU A 93 1.43 12.18 0.64
N LEU A 94 1.20 13.45 0.29
CA LEU A 94 -0.04 13.88 -0.35
C LEU A 94 -0.26 13.21 -1.72
N LEU A 95 0.83 12.98 -2.48
CA LEU A 95 0.77 12.23 -3.74
C LEU A 95 0.50 10.74 -3.53
N ALA A 96 1.02 10.14 -2.45
CA ALA A 96 0.70 8.77 -2.05
C ALA A 96 -0.80 8.64 -1.75
N ILE A 97 -1.35 9.54 -0.94
CA ILE A 97 -2.78 9.62 -0.60
C ILE A 97 -3.63 9.78 -1.87
N LEU A 98 -3.28 10.72 -2.75
CA LEU A 98 -3.98 10.91 -4.04
C LEU A 98 -3.93 9.65 -4.91
N THR A 99 -2.80 8.96 -4.91
CA THR A 99 -2.63 7.69 -5.64
C THR A 99 -3.53 6.61 -5.04
N GLY A 100 -3.63 6.53 -3.72
CA GLY A 100 -4.53 5.63 -2.99
C GLY A 100 -5.99 5.88 -3.30
N VAL A 101 -6.46 7.13 -3.28
CA VAL A 101 -7.85 7.49 -3.63
C VAL A 101 -8.18 7.07 -5.06
N ARG A 102 -7.28 7.35 -6.01
CA ARG A 102 -7.45 6.95 -7.42
C ARG A 102 -7.47 5.44 -7.59
N ALA A 103 -6.61 4.73 -6.86
CA ALA A 103 -6.57 3.26 -6.87
C ALA A 103 -7.87 2.66 -6.31
N ALA A 104 -8.39 3.18 -5.20
CA ALA A 104 -9.64 2.73 -4.62
C ALA A 104 -10.82 2.94 -5.58
N ASN A 105 -10.95 4.12 -6.18
CA ASN A 105 -12.00 4.42 -7.16
C ASN A 105 -11.93 3.49 -8.38
N PHE A 106 -10.70 3.20 -8.86
CA PHE A 106 -10.50 2.23 -9.92
C PHE A 106 -10.98 0.84 -9.52
N VAL A 107 -10.58 0.34 -8.36
CA VAL A 107 -10.97 -0.98 -7.84
C VAL A 107 -12.48 -1.09 -7.67
N ILE A 108 -13.11 -0.09 -7.05
CA ILE A 108 -14.57 -0.05 -6.84
C ILE A 108 -15.31 -0.18 -8.16
N LYS A 109 -14.88 0.60 -9.17
CA LYS A 109 -15.49 0.58 -10.51
C LYS A 109 -15.27 -0.75 -11.22
N GLN A 110 -14.05 -1.30 -11.20
CA GLN A 110 -13.73 -2.53 -11.92
C GLN A 110 -14.40 -3.76 -11.30
N LEU A 111 -14.56 -3.78 -9.98
CA LEU A 111 -15.15 -4.93 -9.26
C LEU A 111 -16.63 -4.74 -8.94
N SER A 112 -17.26 -3.65 -9.40
CA SER A 112 -18.67 -3.32 -9.12
C SER A 112 -19.01 -3.38 -7.62
N LEU A 113 -18.09 -2.87 -6.80
CA LEU A 113 -18.18 -2.83 -5.33
C LEU A 113 -18.83 -1.52 -4.85
N GLU A 114 -19.89 -1.11 -5.54
CA GLU A 114 -20.60 0.11 -5.20
C GLU A 114 -21.18 0.00 -3.79
N LYS A 115 -20.97 1.03 -2.96
CA LYS A 115 -21.47 1.19 -1.57
C LYS A 115 -20.71 0.47 -0.46
N ILE A 116 -19.56 -0.17 -0.73
CA ILE A 116 -18.76 -0.73 0.37
C ILE A 116 -17.97 0.38 1.10
N PRO A 117 -17.81 0.31 2.44
CA PRO A 117 -16.99 1.26 3.18
C PRO A 117 -15.53 1.27 2.71
N VAL A 118 -14.94 2.46 2.63
CA VAL A 118 -13.55 2.67 2.22
C VAL A 118 -12.82 3.43 3.32
N MET A 119 -11.72 2.88 3.82
CA MET A 119 -10.86 3.49 4.82
C MET A 119 -9.48 3.74 4.19
N LEU A 120 -8.96 4.96 4.29
CA LEU A 120 -7.61 5.29 3.85
C LEU A 120 -6.71 5.55 5.06
N TRP A 121 -5.53 4.94 5.03
CA TRP A 121 -4.53 4.93 6.09
C TRP A 121 -3.24 5.56 5.58
N SER A 122 -2.72 6.52 6.34
CA SER A 122 -1.40 7.13 6.18
C SER A 122 -0.82 7.34 7.57
N ASP A 123 0.48 7.13 7.73
CA ASP A 123 1.23 7.40 8.96
C ASP A 123 1.71 8.87 9.03
N SER A 124 1.59 9.62 7.94
CA SER A 124 1.94 11.04 7.87
C SER A 124 0.88 11.93 8.53
N LYS A 125 1.06 12.18 9.83
CA LYS A 125 0.24 13.13 10.61
C LYS A 125 0.15 14.52 9.96
N CYS A 126 1.25 14.98 9.34
CA CYS A 126 1.26 16.26 8.64
C CYS A 126 0.35 16.23 7.41
N ALA A 127 0.42 15.20 6.57
CA ALA A 127 -0.45 15.08 5.39
C ALA A 127 -1.93 14.98 5.78
N LEU A 128 -2.24 14.15 6.79
CA LEU A 128 -3.59 14.04 7.34
C LEU A 128 -4.10 15.39 7.87
N HIS A 129 -3.29 16.13 8.64
CA HIS A 129 -3.66 17.45 9.13
C HIS A 129 -4.02 18.42 8.00
N TRP A 130 -3.22 18.45 6.93
CA TRP A 130 -3.49 19.29 5.76
C TRP A 130 -4.82 18.95 5.08
N ILE A 131 -5.12 17.66 4.92
CA ILE A 131 -6.38 17.20 4.35
C ILE A 131 -7.57 17.64 5.21
N TYR A 132 -7.53 17.40 6.52
CA TYR A 132 -8.60 17.79 7.43
C TYR A 132 -8.82 19.30 7.49
N LYS A 133 -7.74 20.08 7.39
CA LYS A 133 -7.84 21.54 7.38
C LYS A 133 -8.49 22.07 6.10
N ILE A 134 -8.16 21.48 4.95
CA ILE A 134 -8.79 21.83 3.67
C ILE A 134 -10.28 21.49 3.69
N ASP A 135 -10.64 20.30 4.18
CA ASP A 135 -12.03 19.86 4.27
C ASP A 135 -12.88 20.83 5.11
N ARG A 136 -12.37 21.26 6.26
CA ARG A 136 -13.06 22.23 7.14
C ARG A 136 -13.19 23.63 6.53
N ASN A 137 -12.29 24.03 5.63
CA ASN A 137 -12.38 25.31 4.94
C ASN A 137 -13.34 25.29 3.74
N TYR A 138 -13.54 24.13 3.11
CA TYR A 138 -14.47 23.97 1.98
C TYR A 138 -15.88 23.52 2.42
N TYR A 139 -15.98 22.76 3.52
CA TYR A 139 -17.21 22.31 4.13
C TYR A 139 -17.13 22.50 5.66
N PRO A 140 -17.42 23.70 6.18
CA PRO A 140 -17.24 24.04 7.60
C PRO A 140 -18.07 23.21 8.60
N ASN A 141 -18.99 22.37 8.11
CA ASN A 141 -19.96 21.64 8.93
C ASN A 141 -19.96 20.11 8.76
N SER A 142 -19.02 19.52 8.01
CA SER A 142 -18.95 18.05 7.88
C SER A 142 -17.83 17.44 8.72
N CYS A 143 -18.20 16.36 9.42
CA CYS A 143 -17.37 15.43 10.19
C CYS A 143 -17.07 15.83 11.65
N LYS A 144 -17.95 15.38 12.55
CA LYS A 144 -17.61 15.04 13.93
C LYS A 144 -16.70 13.80 13.91
N THR A 145 -15.56 13.87 14.59
CA THR A 145 -14.70 12.72 14.89
C THR A 145 -15.10 12.14 16.24
N GLU A 146 -15.24 10.81 16.31
CA GLU A 146 -14.93 10.01 17.50
C GLU A 146 -13.44 9.64 17.48
#